data_AF-A0A950J7M6-F1
#
_entry.id   AF-A0A950J7M6-F1
#
_cell.length_a   1.000
_cell.length_b   1.000
_cell.length_c   1.000
_cell.angle_alpha   90.00
_cell.angle_beta   90.00
_cell.angle_gamma   90.00
#
_symmetry.space_group_name_H-M   'P 1'
#
loop_
_entity.id
_entity.type
_entity.pdbx_description
1 polymer ?
#
loop_
_entity_poly.entity_id
_entity_poly.type
_entity_poly.pdbx_seq_one_letter_code
_entity_poly.pdbx_strand_id
1 'polypeptide(L)'
;MSVAKAIMDHGGVALKTDQLAGVMGLSAGSGNFVLKVTTARTFGLVNYANGMYDLTDVGAAIVDRNEQRQRAAKAQAFLNVPLYRRTFEEFKSRQLPPRPNGLEQAFIRFGVPPKSAQQARLAFDKSATQAGYFTAGPDRLIEPILGAAAPPPTGPQSQDYGSGGNGDRAGGYAEPERPAPRGLHPFIEGLLDKLPPPETNWAPEGRAKWLMTANNIFDMLYNGSGEVQVVLKQNPEETK
;
A
#
# COMPACT_ATOMS: atom_id res chain seq x y z
N MET A 1 5.94 -9.09 4.41
CA MET A 1 5.45 -9.51 5.75
C MET A 1 5.12 -11.00 5.84
N SER A 2 4.51 -11.64 4.82
CA SER A 2 4.05 -13.04 4.94
C SER A 2 5.14 -14.06 5.32
N VAL A 3 6.37 -13.91 4.82
CA VAL A 3 7.49 -14.81 5.15
C VAL A 3 7.94 -14.65 6.60
N ALA A 4 8.16 -13.42 7.04
CA ALA A 4 8.53 -13.10 8.43
C ALA A 4 7.49 -13.61 9.44
N LYS A 5 6.19 -13.43 9.10
CA LYS A 5 5.09 -13.93 9.92
C LYS A 5 5.08 -15.46 9.98
N ALA A 6 5.27 -16.15 8.86
CA ALA A 6 5.36 -17.61 8.84
C ALA A 6 6.49 -18.13 9.74
N ILE A 7 7.67 -17.51 9.73
CA ILE A 7 8.78 -17.90 10.62
C ILE A 7 8.41 -17.64 12.09
N MET A 8 7.81 -16.48 12.41
CA MET A 8 7.43 -16.12 13.77
C MET A 8 6.32 -17.02 14.34
N ASP A 9 5.29 -17.32 13.55
CA ASP A 9 4.15 -18.17 13.95
C ASP A 9 4.61 -19.61 14.29
N HIS A 10 5.77 -20.02 13.78
CA HIS A 10 6.41 -21.31 14.06
C HIS A 10 7.57 -21.20 15.07
N GLY A 11 7.53 -20.20 15.96
CA GLY A 11 8.46 -20.07 17.09
C GLY A 11 9.70 -19.23 16.81
N GLY A 12 9.77 -18.55 15.65
CA GLY A 12 10.89 -17.67 15.31
C GLY A 12 12.20 -18.41 15.00
N VAL A 13 12.16 -19.74 14.88
CA VAL A 13 13.34 -20.57 14.60
C VAL A 13 13.67 -20.57 13.11
N ALA A 14 14.94 -20.82 12.79
CA ALA A 14 15.38 -20.91 11.40
C ALA A 14 14.72 -22.12 10.70
N LEU A 15 14.20 -21.92 9.49
CA LEU A 15 13.49 -22.93 8.71
C LEU A 15 14.24 -23.27 7.42
N LYS A 16 14.35 -24.55 7.08
CA LYS A 16 14.83 -24.98 5.75
C LYS A 16 13.85 -24.55 4.66
N THR A 17 14.32 -24.49 3.41
CA THR A 17 13.49 -24.11 2.26
C THR A 17 12.18 -24.89 2.16
N ASP A 18 12.22 -26.23 2.28
CA ASP A 18 11.01 -27.07 2.19
C ASP A 18 10.07 -26.87 3.39
N GLN A 19 10.63 -26.64 4.58
CA GLN A 19 9.84 -26.36 5.78
C GLN A 19 9.12 -25.01 5.63
N LEU A 20 9.85 -23.97 5.21
CA LEU A 20 9.29 -22.64 4.99
C LEU A 20 8.21 -22.66 3.89
N ALA A 21 8.46 -23.38 2.79
CA ALA A 21 7.49 -23.55 1.72
C ALA A 21 6.22 -24.26 2.22
N GLY A 22 6.39 -25.35 2.98
CA GLY A 22 5.29 -26.11 3.58
C GLY A 22 4.43 -25.28 4.52
N VAL A 23 5.02 -24.53 5.45
CA VAL A 23 4.25 -23.67 6.38
C VAL A 23 3.54 -22.51 5.67
N MET A 24 4.10 -22.06 4.54
CA MET A 24 3.46 -21.05 3.70
C MET A 24 2.37 -21.62 2.78
N GLY A 25 2.19 -22.94 2.75
CA GLY A 25 1.27 -23.61 1.82
C GLY A 25 1.69 -23.46 0.35
N LEU A 26 2.99 -23.33 0.07
CA LEU A 26 3.55 -23.12 -1.26
C LEU A 26 4.50 -24.26 -1.62
N SER A 27 4.75 -24.45 -2.92
CA SER A 27 5.84 -25.30 -3.39
C SER A 27 7.16 -24.53 -3.36
N ALA A 28 8.23 -25.14 -2.85
CA ALA A 28 9.56 -24.56 -2.73
C ALA A 28 10.14 -24.10 -4.09
N GLY A 29 9.77 -24.76 -5.18
CA GLY A 29 10.16 -24.39 -6.55
C GLY A 29 9.22 -23.39 -7.23
N SER A 30 8.10 -23.02 -6.61
CA SER A 30 7.13 -22.13 -7.23
C SER A 30 7.65 -20.70 -7.36
N GLY A 31 7.37 -20.05 -8.50
CA GLY A 31 7.74 -18.64 -8.70
C GLY A 31 7.18 -17.72 -7.63
N ASN A 32 6.01 -18.04 -7.06
CA ASN A 32 5.41 -17.31 -5.95
C ASN A 32 6.24 -17.40 -4.66
N PHE A 33 6.70 -18.61 -4.29
CA PHE A 33 7.58 -18.79 -3.14
C PHE A 33 8.90 -18.04 -3.32
N VAL A 34 9.55 -18.24 -4.48
CA VAL A 34 10.81 -17.56 -4.81
C VAL A 34 10.66 -16.05 -4.76
N LEU A 35 9.56 -15.49 -5.31
CA LEU A 35 9.28 -14.06 -5.26
C LEU A 35 9.09 -13.55 -3.84
N LYS A 36 8.29 -14.24 -3.00
CA LYS A 36 8.03 -13.83 -1.62
C LYS A 36 9.30 -13.83 -0.77
N VAL A 37 10.11 -14.88 -0.89
CA VAL A 37 11.36 -15.02 -0.15
C VAL A 37 12.40 -14.00 -0.62
N THR A 38 12.58 -13.84 -1.93
CA THR A 38 13.49 -12.83 -2.48
C THR A 38 13.08 -11.43 -2.04
N THR A 39 11.77 -11.12 -2.09
CA THR A 39 11.25 -9.84 -1.60
C THR A 39 11.53 -9.67 -0.10
N ALA A 40 11.26 -10.68 0.72
CA ALA A 40 11.55 -10.62 2.16
C ALA A 40 13.03 -10.36 2.45
N ARG A 41 13.93 -10.95 1.67
CA ARG A 41 15.39 -10.69 1.75
C ARG A 41 15.75 -9.28 1.32
N THR A 42 15.19 -8.77 0.21
CA THR A 42 15.46 -7.41 -0.28
C THR A 42 15.03 -6.33 0.72
N PHE A 43 13.95 -6.55 1.46
CA PHE A 43 13.51 -5.67 2.55
C PHE A 43 14.29 -5.92 3.87
N GLY A 44 15.22 -6.89 3.90
CA GLY A 44 16.02 -7.24 5.07
C GLY A 44 15.22 -7.88 6.20
N LEU A 45 14.09 -8.52 5.90
CA LEU A 45 13.23 -9.16 6.91
C LEU A 45 13.72 -10.54 7.33
N VAL A 46 14.37 -11.23 6.40
CA VAL A 46 14.90 -12.58 6.60
C VAL A 46 16.29 -12.65 6.02
N ASN A 47 17.14 -13.45 6.65
CA ASN A 47 18.43 -13.82 6.11
C ASN A 47 18.36 -15.28 5.61
N TYR A 48 19.33 -15.66 4.78
CA TYR A 48 19.45 -17.03 4.28
C TYR A 48 20.90 -17.46 4.41
N ALA A 49 21.16 -18.35 5.36
CA ALA A 49 22.47 -18.87 5.67
C ALA A 49 22.39 -20.37 5.90
N ASN A 50 23.40 -21.12 5.45
CA ASN A 50 23.51 -22.56 5.67
C ASN A 50 22.26 -23.37 5.26
N GLY A 51 21.58 -22.95 4.18
CA GLY A 51 20.38 -23.62 3.68
C GLY A 51 19.10 -23.34 4.48
N MET A 52 19.13 -22.35 5.40
CA MET A 52 18.02 -22.02 6.29
C MET A 52 17.69 -20.53 6.23
N TYR A 53 16.40 -20.23 6.40
CA TYR A 53 15.87 -18.89 6.53
C TYR A 53 15.66 -18.55 8.00
N ASP A 54 16.33 -17.51 8.46
CA ASP A 54 16.22 -16.95 9.80
C ASP A 54 15.60 -15.54 9.74
N LEU A 55 14.97 -15.15 10.85
CA LEU A 55 14.35 -13.85 10.99
C LEU A 55 15.41 -12.83 11.46
N THR A 56 15.46 -11.67 10.82
CA THR A 56 16.31 -10.56 11.27
C THR A 56 15.62 -9.78 12.39
N ASP A 57 16.36 -8.90 13.08
CA ASP A 57 15.77 -7.98 14.07
C ASP A 57 14.66 -7.10 13.47
N VAL A 58 14.86 -6.63 12.24
CA VAL A 58 13.86 -5.86 11.48
C VAL A 58 12.64 -6.72 11.15
N GLY A 59 12.86 -7.97 10.74
CA GLY A 59 11.79 -8.94 10.49
C GLY A 59 10.94 -9.21 11.72
N ALA A 60 11.59 -9.43 12.87
CA ALA A 60 10.92 -9.65 14.16
C ALA A 60 10.12 -8.42 14.60
N ALA A 61 10.71 -7.23 14.51
CA ALA A 61 10.04 -5.99 14.89
C ALA A 61 8.84 -5.64 14.00
N ILE A 62 8.82 -6.05 12.72
CA ILE A 62 7.67 -5.83 11.81
C ILE A 62 6.45 -6.67 12.16
N VAL A 63 6.65 -7.86 12.73
CA VAL A 63 5.55 -8.78 13.12
C VAL A 63 5.16 -8.66 14.59
N ASP A 64 5.85 -7.79 15.32
CA ASP A 64 5.63 -7.55 16.75
C ASP A 64 4.26 -6.93 17.02
N ARG A 65 3.72 -7.06 18.24
CA ARG A 65 2.45 -6.42 18.63
C ARG A 65 2.60 -4.93 18.91
N ASN A 66 3.81 -4.46 19.23
CA ASN A 66 4.07 -3.05 19.51
C ASN A 66 4.09 -2.23 18.21
N GLU A 67 3.08 -1.36 18.03
CA GLU A 67 2.95 -0.53 16.82
C GLU A 67 4.15 0.40 16.58
N GLN A 68 4.76 0.95 17.63
CA GLN A 68 5.88 1.86 17.48
C GLN A 68 7.11 1.14 16.94
N ARG A 69 7.39 -0.08 17.44
CA ARG A 69 8.43 -0.95 16.89
C ARG A 69 8.12 -1.36 15.46
N GLN A 70 6.87 -1.70 15.15
CA GLN A 70 6.48 -2.01 13.77
C GLN A 70 6.73 -0.83 12.82
N ARG A 71 6.36 0.40 13.21
CA ARG A 71 6.55 1.60 12.39
C ARG A 71 8.03 1.87 12.13
N ALA A 72 8.85 1.81 13.19
CA ALA A 72 10.30 1.95 13.06
C ALA A 72 10.91 0.89 12.13
N ALA A 73 10.49 -0.37 12.28
CA ALA A 73 10.99 -1.46 11.47
C ALA A 73 10.51 -1.39 10.01
N LYS A 74 9.29 -0.90 9.73
CA LYS A 74 8.83 -0.61 8.36
C LYS A 74 9.66 0.49 7.70
N ALA A 75 10.02 1.53 8.45
CA ALA A 75 10.88 2.59 7.96
C ALA A 75 12.30 2.07 7.61
N GLN A 76 12.88 1.28 8.50
CA GLN A 76 14.17 0.62 8.26
C GLN A 76 14.12 -0.34 7.07
N ALA A 77 13.08 -1.18 6.99
CA ALA A 77 12.90 -2.13 5.89
C ALA A 77 12.76 -1.43 4.53
N PHE A 78 12.12 -0.25 4.49
CA PHE A 78 12.05 0.56 3.28
C PHE A 78 13.44 0.99 2.80
N LEU A 79 14.30 1.47 3.70
CA LEU A 79 15.67 1.85 3.37
C LEU A 79 16.61 0.66 3.19
N ASN A 80 16.20 -0.58 3.46
CA ASN A 80 17.00 -1.76 3.12
C ASN A 80 17.03 -2.03 1.61
N VAL A 81 15.98 -1.62 0.89
CA VAL A 81 15.91 -1.76 -0.56
C VAL A 81 16.87 -0.76 -1.21
N PRO A 82 17.89 -1.21 -1.98
CA PRO A 82 18.94 -0.30 -2.49
C PRO A 82 18.40 0.86 -3.34
N LEU A 83 17.42 0.58 -4.21
CA LEU A 83 16.77 1.61 -5.02
C LEU A 83 16.09 2.69 -4.16
N TYR A 84 15.42 2.28 -3.08
CA TYR A 84 14.64 3.18 -2.24
C TYR A 84 15.56 4.03 -1.37
N ARG A 85 16.61 3.42 -0.81
CA ARG A 85 17.68 4.14 -0.11
C ARG A 85 18.31 5.22 -0.98
N ARG A 86 18.72 4.87 -2.20
CA ARG A 86 19.32 5.83 -3.14
C ARG A 86 18.36 6.97 -3.47
N THR A 87 17.08 6.66 -3.69
CA THR A 87 16.04 7.66 -3.95
C THR A 87 15.87 8.59 -2.75
N PHE A 88 15.85 8.04 -1.53
CA PHE A 88 15.78 8.84 -0.31
C PHE A 88 17.01 9.72 -0.11
N GLU A 89 18.21 9.19 -0.29
CA GLU A 89 19.45 9.96 -0.15
C GLU A 89 19.52 11.15 -1.12
N GLU A 90 19.08 10.95 -2.38
CA GLU A 90 19.06 12.00 -3.41
C GLU A 90 18.00 13.09 -3.13
N PHE A 91 16.83 12.71 -2.61
CA PHE A 91 15.66 13.59 -2.53
C PHE A 91 15.20 13.97 -1.11
N LYS A 92 15.81 13.48 -0.02
CA LYS A 92 15.40 13.78 1.37
C LYS A 92 15.40 15.28 1.74
N SER A 93 16.15 16.11 1.00
CA SER A 93 16.22 17.57 1.17
C SER A 93 15.59 18.34 0.01
N ARG A 94 14.97 17.64 -0.95
CA ARG A 94 14.42 18.18 -2.19
C ARG A 94 13.00 17.66 -2.40
N GLN A 95 12.30 18.21 -3.38
CA GLN A 95 11.04 17.60 -3.82
C GLN A 95 11.37 16.38 -4.69
N LEU A 96 10.53 15.35 -4.59
CA LEU A 96 10.60 14.23 -5.52
C LEU A 96 10.32 14.75 -6.95
N PRO A 97 10.96 14.16 -7.97
CA PRO A 97 10.64 14.49 -9.35
C PRO A 97 9.14 14.32 -9.64
N PRO A 98 8.56 15.18 -10.48
CA PRO A 98 7.12 15.17 -10.74
C PRO A 98 6.66 13.82 -11.28
N ARG A 99 5.52 13.34 -10.76
CA ARG A 99 4.92 12.07 -11.17
C ARG A 99 4.10 12.22 -12.46
N PRO A 100 3.89 11.13 -13.22
CA PRO A 100 4.54 9.82 -13.07
C PRO A 100 5.96 9.78 -13.68
N ASN A 101 6.19 10.57 -14.74
CA ASN A 101 7.34 10.39 -15.63
C ASN A 101 8.69 10.80 -15.00
N GLY A 102 8.74 11.83 -14.17
CA GLY A 102 10.00 12.31 -13.58
C GLY A 102 10.64 11.28 -12.65
N LEU A 103 9.83 10.66 -11.80
CA LEU A 103 10.31 9.65 -10.86
C LEU A 103 10.71 8.35 -11.59
N GLU A 104 10.00 7.97 -12.65
CA GLU A 104 10.35 6.83 -13.50
C GLU A 104 11.69 7.06 -14.23
N GLN A 105 11.95 8.27 -14.72
CA GLN A 105 13.24 8.63 -15.32
C GLN A 105 14.39 8.59 -14.30
N ALA A 106 14.15 9.02 -13.05
CA ALA A 106 15.12 8.87 -11.99
C ALA A 106 15.44 7.39 -11.72
N PHE A 107 14.43 6.52 -11.69
CA PHE A 107 14.63 5.08 -11.48
C PHE A 107 15.40 4.43 -12.61
N ILE A 108 15.16 4.84 -13.86
CA ILE A 108 15.95 4.39 -15.01
C ILE A 108 17.43 4.78 -14.84
N ARG A 109 17.71 6.03 -14.45
CA ARG A 109 19.08 6.50 -14.13
C ARG A 109 19.71 5.74 -12.96
N PHE A 110 18.89 5.21 -12.05
CA PHE A 110 19.35 4.40 -10.93
C PHE A 110 19.57 2.93 -11.28
N GLY A 111 19.31 2.53 -12.53
CA GLY A 111 19.56 1.18 -13.04
C GLY A 111 18.31 0.31 -13.22
N VAL A 112 17.11 0.86 -13.04
CA VAL A 112 15.87 0.13 -13.33
C VAL A 112 15.66 0.05 -14.85
N PRO A 113 15.40 -1.14 -15.43
CA PRO A 113 15.09 -1.24 -16.85
C PRO A 113 13.86 -0.41 -17.23
N PRO A 114 13.84 0.30 -18.39
CA PRO A 114 12.73 1.16 -18.77
C PRO A 114 11.36 0.48 -18.76
N LYS A 115 11.30 -0.78 -19.19
CA LYS A 115 10.06 -1.60 -19.19
C LYS A 115 9.50 -1.87 -17.79
N SER A 116 10.33 -1.72 -16.75
CA SER A 116 9.97 -2.01 -15.35
C SER A 116 9.85 -0.75 -14.50
N ALA A 117 10.13 0.44 -15.05
CA ALA A 117 10.16 1.70 -14.31
C ALA A 117 8.81 2.03 -13.67
N GLN A 118 7.70 1.84 -14.41
CA GLN A 118 6.35 2.04 -13.89
C GLN A 118 6.04 1.14 -12.69
N GLN A 119 6.39 -0.16 -12.78
CA GLN A 119 6.16 -1.11 -11.69
C GLN A 119 7.03 -0.79 -10.47
N ALA A 120 8.29 -0.39 -10.71
CA ALA A 120 9.18 0.06 -9.65
C ALA A 120 8.61 1.31 -8.94
N ARG A 121 8.08 2.28 -9.68
CA ARG A 121 7.39 3.47 -9.13
C ARG A 121 6.20 3.08 -8.26
N LEU A 122 5.31 2.23 -8.79
CA LEU A 122 4.12 1.78 -8.05
C LEU A 122 4.49 1.03 -6.77
N ALA A 123 5.51 0.17 -6.82
CA ALA A 123 6.02 -0.55 -5.65
C ALA A 123 6.66 0.41 -4.63
N PHE A 124 7.42 1.40 -5.10
CA PHE A 124 8.00 2.45 -4.27
C PHE A 124 6.93 3.25 -3.56
N ASP A 125 5.94 3.79 -4.29
CA ASP A 125 4.88 4.62 -3.69
C ASP A 125 4.10 3.84 -2.62
N LYS A 126 3.75 2.58 -2.89
CA LYS A 126 3.09 1.69 -1.91
C LYS A 126 3.97 1.45 -0.69
N SER A 127 5.26 1.18 -0.88
CA SER A 127 6.20 0.89 0.21
C SER A 127 6.49 2.12 1.06
N ALA A 128 6.69 3.28 0.43
CA ALA A 128 6.91 4.56 1.10
C ALA A 128 5.68 4.98 1.93
N THR A 129 4.48 4.76 1.40
CA THR A 129 3.23 4.99 2.14
C THR A 129 3.14 4.10 3.37
N GLN A 130 3.40 2.79 3.23
CA GLN A 130 3.36 1.84 4.35
C GLN A 130 4.43 2.11 5.42
N ALA A 131 5.59 2.63 5.00
CA ALA A 131 6.68 3.00 5.88
C ALA A 131 6.51 4.41 6.49
N GLY A 132 5.51 5.18 6.07
CA GLY A 132 5.21 6.50 6.62
C GLY A 132 6.09 7.63 6.09
N TYR A 133 6.67 7.51 4.89
CA TYR A 133 7.56 8.54 4.33
C TYR A 133 6.84 9.73 3.66
N PHE A 134 5.51 9.68 3.50
CA PHE A 134 4.70 10.74 2.85
C PHE A 134 3.86 11.56 3.84
N THR A 135 4.38 11.86 5.03
CA THR A 135 3.64 12.61 6.06
C THR A 135 3.32 14.06 5.67
N ALA A 136 4.17 14.70 4.87
CA ALA A 136 4.01 16.09 4.40
C ALA A 136 3.42 16.19 2.97
N GLY A 137 2.81 15.11 2.48
CA GLY A 137 2.27 15.02 1.12
C GLY A 137 3.10 14.12 0.18
N PRO A 138 2.56 13.78 -1.00
CA PRO A 138 3.17 12.81 -1.89
C PRO A 138 4.50 13.28 -2.49
N ASP A 139 4.74 14.58 -2.59
CA ASP A 139 5.91 15.14 -3.31
C ASP A 139 7.18 15.27 -2.45
N ARG A 140 7.11 14.85 -1.18
CA ARG A 140 8.24 14.91 -0.24
C ARG A 140 8.43 13.57 0.45
N LEU A 141 9.65 13.04 0.38
CA LEU A 141 10.03 11.81 1.06
C LEU A 141 10.75 12.17 2.36
N ILE A 142 10.03 12.13 3.48
CA ILE A 142 10.51 12.57 4.80
C ILE A 142 10.57 11.37 5.74
N GLU A 143 11.60 11.30 6.59
CA GLU A 143 11.67 10.24 7.60
C GLU A 143 10.46 10.30 8.55
N PRO A 144 9.83 9.15 8.86
CA PRO A 144 8.69 9.12 9.75
C PRO A 144 9.11 9.51 11.18
N ILE A 145 8.28 10.32 11.83
CA ILE A 145 8.50 10.70 13.24
C ILE A 145 8.13 9.48 14.12
N LEU A 146 9.15 8.78 14.63
CA LEU A 146 8.98 7.54 15.40
C LEU A 146 8.54 7.76 16.86
N GLY A 147 8.39 9.01 17.31
CA GLY A 147 8.07 9.41 18.69
C GLY A 147 6.70 10.06 18.90
N ALA A 148 5.96 10.36 17.84
CA ALA A 148 4.59 10.86 17.94
C ALA A 148 3.70 9.95 17.12
N ALA A 149 2.51 9.61 17.64
CA ALA A 149 1.49 8.97 16.83
C ALA A 149 1.34 9.77 15.53
N ALA A 150 1.69 9.15 14.39
CA ALA A 150 1.46 9.75 13.09
C ALA A 150 0.02 10.26 13.07
N PRO A 151 -0.21 11.57 12.84
CA PRO A 151 -1.57 12.02 12.63
C PRO A 151 -2.15 11.20 11.46
N PRO A 152 -3.45 10.87 11.50
CA PRO A 152 -4.12 10.26 10.36
C PRO A 152 -3.77 11.07 9.10
N PRO A 153 -3.69 10.44 7.92
CA PRO A 153 -3.29 11.12 6.69
C PRO A 153 -4.16 12.36 6.54
N THR A 154 -3.56 13.52 6.76
CA THR A 154 -4.18 14.79 6.49
C THR A 154 -4.42 14.76 5.00
N GLY A 155 -5.69 14.62 4.60
CA GLY A 155 -6.10 14.93 3.24
C GLY A 155 -5.55 16.31 2.85
N PRO A 156 -5.41 16.60 1.55
CA PRO A 156 -4.83 17.85 1.10
C PRO A 156 -5.43 19.03 1.86
N GLN A 157 -4.62 19.67 2.71
CA GLN A 157 -4.97 20.92 3.37
C GLN A 157 -5.11 21.97 2.28
N SER A 158 -6.34 22.18 1.83
CA SER A 158 -6.76 23.45 1.26
C SER A 158 -6.43 24.54 2.27
N GLN A 159 -5.57 25.48 1.89
CA GLN A 159 -5.35 26.70 2.64
C GLN A 159 -6.69 27.39 2.85
N ASP A 160 -6.96 27.64 4.13
CA ASP A 160 -8.14 28.28 4.68
C ASP A 160 -8.10 29.79 4.41
N TYR A 161 -9.18 30.33 3.85
CA TYR A 161 -9.60 31.71 4.07
C TYR A 161 -10.88 31.66 4.89
N GLY A 162 -10.72 31.67 6.22
CA GLY A 162 -11.58 32.39 7.17
C GLY A 162 -12.96 31.81 7.48
N SER A 163 -13.11 31.48 8.77
CA SER A 163 -14.07 32.13 9.69
C SER A 163 -15.15 31.22 10.31
N GLY A 164 -15.06 31.09 11.64
CA GLY A 164 -16.16 30.86 12.59
C GLY A 164 -16.73 29.44 12.64
N GLY A 165 -16.91 28.77 13.78
CA GLY A 165 -16.83 29.15 15.19
C GLY A 165 -17.63 28.14 16.01
N ASN A 166 -17.26 27.94 17.28
CA ASN A 166 -17.95 27.24 18.39
C ASN A 166 -18.38 25.78 18.16
N GLY A 167 -17.91 24.80 18.93
CA GLY A 167 -18.16 24.57 20.38
C GLY A 167 -18.92 23.23 20.44
N ASP A 168 -18.75 22.25 21.33
CA ASP A 168 -18.19 22.10 22.66
C ASP A 168 -17.93 20.59 22.90
N ARG A 169 -16.97 20.27 23.79
CA ARG A 169 -16.92 19.24 24.87
C ARG A 169 -17.80 17.97 24.75
N ALA A 170 -17.43 16.76 25.19
CA ALA A 170 -16.30 16.19 25.93
C ALA A 170 -16.58 14.67 26.13
N GLY A 171 -15.51 13.89 26.43
CA GLY A 171 -15.41 12.60 27.17
C GLY A 171 -16.46 11.48 27.02
N GLY A 172 -16.16 10.19 27.07
CA GLY A 172 -14.97 9.43 27.43
C GLY A 172 -15.36 7.96 27.68
N TYR A 173 -14.39 7.08 27.48
CA TYR A 173 -14.22 5.70 27.99
C TYR A 173 -15.16 4.54 27.57
N ALA A 174 -14.47 3.42 27.31
CA ALA A 174 -14.86 2.02 27.44
C ALA A 174 -15.32 1.30 26.15
N GLU A 175 -14.35 0.66 25.47
CA GLU A 175 -14.59 -0.66 24.86
C GLU A 175 -15.00 -1.63 25.97
N PRO A 176 -16.04 -2.44 25.73
CA PRO A 176 -15.74 -3.76 25.19
C PRO A 176 -16.74 -4.26 24.13
N GLU A 177 -16.24 -5.18 23.30
CA GLU A 177 -16.95 -6.01 22.32
C GLU A 177 -17.48 -5.27 21.08
N ARG A 178 -16.69 -5.25 20.00
CA ARG A 178 -17.19 -4.86 18.66
C ARG A 178 -18.30 -5.84 18.24
N PRO A 179 -19.57 -5.41 18.14
CA PRO A 179 -20.54 -6.10 17.30
C PRO A 179 -20.09 -5.89 15.85
N ALA A 180 -20.33 -6.87 14.99
CA ALA A 180 -20.10 -6.71 13.55
C ALA A 180 -20.73 -5.38 13.06
N PRO A 181 -20.01 -4.53 12.30
CA PRO A 181 -20.60 -3.29 11.82
C PRO A 181 -21.78 -3.65 10.92
N ARG A 182 -22.99 -3.26 11.34
CA ARG A 182 -24.21 -3.28 10.53
C ARG A 182 -24.12 -2.18 9.47
N GLY A 183 -23.19 -2.32 8.54
CA GLY A 183 -22.90 -1.34 7.50
C GLY A 183 -22.44 -2.00 6.21
N LEU A 184 -22.52 -1.25 5.11
CA LEU A 184 -21.98 -1.67 3.81
C LEU A 184 -20.46 -1.83 3.91
N HIS A 185 -19.88 -2.71 3.09
CA HIS A 185 -18.44 -2.89 3.05
C HIS A 185 -17.73 -1.58 2.63
N PRO A 186 -16.56 -1.21 3.18
CA PRO A 186 -15.92 0.10 2.91
C PRO A 186 -15.67 0.42 1.43
N PHE A 187 -15.42 -0.60 0.60
CA PHE A 187 -15.33 -0.41 -0.86
C PHE A 187 -16.67 -0.10 -1.52
N ILE A 188 -17.77 -0.65 -1.00
CA ILE A 188 -19.13 -0.38 -1.48
C ILE A 188 -19.55 1.02 -1.06
N GLU A 189 -19.27 1.40 0.19
CA GLU A 189 -19.48 2.76 0.69
C GLU A 189 -18.71 3.79 -0.13
N GLY A 190 -17.40 3.59 -0.31
CA GLY A 190 -16.57 4.48 -1.12
C GLY A 190 -16.94 4.51 -2.60
N LEU A 191 -17.54 3.45 -3.14
CA LEU A 191 -18.07 3.45 -4.51
C LEU A 191 -19.31 4.34 -4.63
N LEU A 192 -20.22 4.27 -3.65
CA LEU A 192 -21.43 5.10 -3.59
C LEU A 192 -21.08 6.57 -3.36
N ASP A 193 -20.08 6.87 -2.53
CA ASP A 193 -19.58 8.24 -2.31
C ASP A 193 -19.01 8.89 -3.57
N LYS A 194 -18.63 8.09 -4.57
CA LYS A 194 -18.13 8.57 -5.87
C LYS A 194 -19.23 8.81 -6.90
N LEU A 195 -20.49 8.52 -6.58
CA LEU A 195 -21.60 8.89 -7.44
C LEU A 195 -21.73 10.43 -7.47
N PRO A 196 -21.78 11.04 -8.66
CA PRO A 196 -22.11 12.45 -8.74
C PRO A 196 -23.56 12.67 -8.29
N PRO A 197 -23.91 13.88 -7.79
CA PRO A 197 -25.28 14.21 -7.42
C PRO A 197 -26.27 13.97 -8.58
N PRO A 198 -27.53 13.59 -8.29
CA PRO A 198 -28.57 13.52 -9.30
C PRO A 198 -28.64 14.80 -10.14
N GLU A 199 -29.03 14.68 -11.41
CA GLU A 199 -29.10 15.80 -12.37
C GLU A 199 -27.75 16.47 -12.71
N THR A 200 -26.61 15.92 -12.28
CA THR A 200 -25.28 16.38 -12.74
C THR A 200 -24.99 15.87 -14.14
N ASN A 201 -24.44 16.73 -15.02
CA ASN A 201 -23.95 16.29 -16.33
C ASN A 201 -22.75 15.34 -16.17
N TRP A 202 -23.04 14.04 -16.20
CA TRP A 202 -22.06 12.98 -16.04
C TRP A 202 -21.73 12.35 -17.39
N ALA A 203 -20.52 12.57 -17.90
CA ALA A 203 -20.10 12.06 -19.20
C ALA A 203 -20.19 10.52 -19.28
N PRO A 204 -20.59 9.94 -20.43
CA PRO A 204 -20.70 8.49 -20.64
C PRO A 204 -19.44 7.71 -20.24
N GLU A 205 -18.25 8.26 -20.51
CA GLU A 205 -16.95 7.66 -20.16
C GLU A 205 -16.78 7.57 -18.64
N GLY A 206 -17.24 8.58 -17.92
CA GLY A 206 -17.27 8.61 -16.46
C GLY A 206 -18.19 7.55 -15.88
N ARG A 207 -19.37 7.34 -16.49
CA ARG A 207 -20.32 6.29 -16.11
C ARG A 207 -19.72 4.90 -16.32
N ALA A 208 -19.12 4.67 -17.49
CA ALA A 208 -18.48 3.40 -17.81
C ALA A 208 -17.32 3.10 -16.84
N LYS A 209 -16.46 4.08 -16.55
CA LYS A 209 -15.35 3.92 -15.61
C LYS A 209 -15.83 3.59 -14.19
N TRP A 210 -16.90 4.23 -13.74
CA TRP A 210 -17.50 3.93 -12.43
C TRP A 210 -18.09 2.52 -12.39
N LEU A 211 -18.83 2.10 -13.42
CA LEU A 211 -19.41 0.75 -13.53
C LEU A 211 -18.34 -0.35 -13.60
N MET A 212 -17.24 -0.12 -14.34
CA MET A 212 -16.10 -1.04 -14.36
C MET A 212 -15.45 -1.17 -12.97
N THR A 213 -15.34 -0.06 -12.25
CA THR A 213 -14.80 -0.05 -10.88
C THR A 213 -15.72 -0.83 -9.92
N ALA A 214 -17.04 -0.65 -10.06
CA ALA A 214 -18.03 -1.42 -9.33
C ALA A 214 -17.88 -2.92 -9.56
N ASN A 215 -17.74 -3.32 -10.83
CA ASN A 215 -17.56 -4.74 -11.18
C ASN A 215 -16.32 -5.35 -10.52
N ASN A 216 -15.16 -4.66 -10.59
CA ASN A 216 -13.93 -5.14 -9.97
C ASN A 216 -14.05 -5.27 -8.44
N ILE A 217 -14.80 -4.38 -7.79
CA ILE A 217 -15.08 -4.46 -6.35
C ILE A 217 -15.97 -5.68 -6.07
N PHE A 218 -16.93 -5.98 -6.93
CA PHE A 218 -17.77 -7.16 -6.77
C PHE A 218 -16.99 -8.47 -6.93
N ASP A 219 -16.14 -8.56 -7.95
CA ASP A 219 -15.25 -9.73 -8.16
C ASP A 219 -14.32 -9.98 -6.98
N MET A 220 -13.92 -8.91 -6.27
CA MET A 220 -13.08 -9.01 -5.09
C MET A 220 -13.84 -9.45 -3.83
N LEU A 221 -15.11 -9.06 -3.69
CA LEU A 221 -15.87 -9.22 -2.45
C LEU A 221 -16.88 -10.36 -2.47
N TYR A 222 -17.37 -10.76 -3.63
CA TYR A 222 -18.43 -11.74 -3.77
C TYR A 222 -17.97 -12.90 -4.65
N ASN A 223 -18.22 -14.12 -4.19
CA ASN A 223 -17.95 -15.32 -4.98
C ASN A 223 -19.10 -15.54 -5.97
N GLY A 224 -18.77 -15.69 -7.25
CA GLY A 224 -19.75 -15.97 -8.30
C GLY A 224 -19.08 -16.55 -9.55
N SER A 225 -19.88 -17.19 -10.41
CA SER A 225 -19.43 -17.70 -11.71
C SER A 225 -20.07 -16.88 -12.83
N GLY A 226 -19.25 -16.24 -13.65
CA GLY A 226 -19.68 -15.41 -14.78
C GLY A 226 -18.72 -14.25 -15.01
N GLU A 227 -18.79 -13.61 -16.18
CA GLU A 227 -18.02 -12.42 -16.51
C GLU A 227 -18.99 -11.30 -16.88
N VAL A 228 -18.84 -10.13 -16.26
CA VAL A 228 -19.62 -8.94 -16.59
C VAL A 228 -18.72 -7.99 -17.37
N GLN A 229 -19.13 -7.69 -18.61
CA GLN A 229 -18.42 -6.74 -19.46
C GLN A 229 -19.21 -5.43 -19.58
N VAL A 230 -18.56 -4.31 -19.26
CA VAL A 230 -19.11 -2.97 -19.43
C VAL A 230 -18.60 -2.38 -20.74
N VAL A 231 -19.48 -2.24 -21.73
CA VAL A 231 -19.13 -1.70 -23.05
C VAL A 231 -19.86 -0.38 -23.30
N LEU A 232 -19.10 0.68 -23.60
CA LEU A 232 -19.64 1.96 -24.03
C LEU A 232 -19.85 1.93 -25.54
N LYS A 233 -21.10 2.00 -25.99
CA LYS A 233 -21.45 2.10 -27.42
C LYS A 233 -21.62 3.57 -27.78
N GLN A 234 -20.80 4.08 -28.70
CA GLN A 234 -20.99 5.41 -29.27
C GLN A 234 -22.09 5.33 -30.33
N ASN A 235 -23.08 6.23 -30.26
CA ASN A 235 -24.14 6.32 -31.25
C ASN A 235 -23.65 7.16 -32.44
N PRO A 236 -23.73 6.68 -33.69
CA PRO A 236 -23.05 7.30 -34.83
C PRO A 236 -23.74 8.55 -35.44
N GLU A 237 -24.53 9.33 -34.70
CA GLU A 237 -25.38 10.39 -35.29
C GLU A 237 -25.11 11.84 -34.88
N GLU A 238 -23.94 12.20 -34.35
CA GLU A 238 -23.58 13.61 -34.18
C GLU A 238 -22.21 13.92 -34.80
N THR A 239 -22.18 13.89 -36.13
CA THR A 239 -21.24 14.70 -36.91
C THR A 239 -22.00 15.34 -38.06
N LYS A 240 -22.60 16.50 -37.79
CA LYS A 240 -22.94 17.52 -38.79
C LYS A 240 -22.81 18.89 -38.18
#